data_AF-A0AAD6X507-F1
#
_entry.id   AF-A0AAD6X507-F1
#
_cell.length_a   1.000
_cell.length_b   1.000
_cell.length_c   1.000
_cell.angle_alpha   90.00
_cell.angle_beta   90.00
_cell.angle_gamma   90.00
#
_symmetry.space_group_name_H-M   'P 1'
#
loop_
_entity.id
_entity.type
_entity.pdbx_description
1 polymer ?
#
loop_
_entity_poly.entity_id
_entity_poly.type
_entity_poly.pdbx_seq_one_letter_code
_entity_poly.pdbx_strand_id
1 'polypeptide(L)'
;MEEVNGSGRGSFIWGRSVHNTRIERLWYDVTHGFGKKWKVFFLDLETNHGLNPTRTGHIWLLHHLFLTSVNRDAQDWAEAWNSHQLTVRRQRERSPRDLFLFGMLCEGPRGISTFLTPEEEEIEDINEYGIDLAVNQEPELIAHLLENNPDERAGGTSNDPFASASTPANLSEVLCDPPNCPFTPAQLQLLDQHLSASVDLFSCNMNVRRSVWVRALQIARGIQQGDIM
;
A
#
# COMPACT_ATOMS: atom_id res chain seq x y z
N MET A 1 -2.46 -12.46 6.70
CA MET A 1 -3.27 -13.15 5.66
C MET A 1 -3.04 -14.67 5.74
N GLU A 2 -1.80 -15.13 5.94
CA GLU A 2 -1.52 -16.54 6.27
C GLU A 2 -1.98 -16.97 7.67
N GLU A 3 -1.91 -16.07 8.67
CA GLU A 3 -2.38 -16.37 10.04
C GLU A 3 -3.87 -16.75 10.13
N VAL A 4 -4.67 -16.36 9.14
CA VAL A 4 -6.13 -16.59 9.12
C VAL A 4 -6.53 -17.73 8.19
N ASN A 5 -5.75 -17.98 7.13
CA ASN A 5 -6.13 -18.91 6.06
C ASN A 5 -5.31 -20.21 6.03
N GLY A 6 -4.22 -20.30 6.82
CA GLY A 6 -3.30 -21.44 6.80
C GLY A 6 -2.23 -21.30 5.73
N SER A 7 -1.01 -21.75 6.07
CA SER A 7 0.15 -21.76 5.18
C SER A 7 -0.11 -22.63 3.93
N GLY A 8 0.37 -22.18 2.76
CA GLY A 8 0.39 -22.98 1.52
C GLY A 8 -0.86 -22.95 0.64
N ARG A 9 -1.94 -22.24 1.01
CA ARG A 9 -3.23 -22.29 0.28
C ARG A 9 -3.33 -21.42 -0.99
N GLY A 10 -2.21 -20.92 -1.51
CA GLY A 10 -2.24 -20.13 -2.74
C GLY A 10 -3.09 -18.85 -2.64
N SER A 11 -3.11 -18.18 -1.48
CA SER A 11 -3.82 -16.90 -1.27
C SER A 11 -3.26 -15.73 -2.11
N PHE A 12 -2.37 -16.03 -3.04
CA PHE A 12 -1.54 -15.11 -3.79
C PHE A 12 -1.72 -15.39 -5.28
N ILE A 13 -2.18 -14.40 -6.02
CA ILE A 13 -2.35 -14.50 -7.48
C ILE A 13 -0.97 -14.23 -8.10
N TRP A 14 -0.38 -15.25 -8.71
CA TRP A 14 0.92 -15.20 -9.39
C TRP A 14 0.75 -15.54 -10.89
N GLY A 15 1.35 -14.76 -11.78
CA GLY A 15 1.23 -14.89 -13.24
C GLY A 15 1.56 -13.58 -13.98
N ARG A 16 1.72 -13.61 -15.32
CA ARG A 16 2.06 -12.41 -16.13
C ARG A 16 1.09 -11.24 -15.83
N SER A 17 1.67 -10.04 -15.64
CA SER A 17 0.96 -8.77 -15.30
C SER A 17 -0.01 -8.23 -16.37
N VAL A 18 -0.35 -9.02 -17.41
CA VAL A 18 -1.45 -8.68 -18.33
C VAL A 18 -2.83 -8.74 -17.65
N HIS A 19 -2.95 -9.45 -16.52
CA HIS A 19 -4.17 -9.51 -15.71
C HIS A 19 -4.20 -8.47 -14.57
N ASN A 20 -3.11 -7.73 -14.34
CA ASN A 20 -3.00 -6.72 -13.27
C ASN A 20 -3.41 -5.31 -13.73
N THR A 21 -3.84 -5.15 -14.99
CA THR A 21 -4.10 -3.84 -15.63
C THR A 21 -5.07 -2.96 -14.83
N ARG A 22 -6.06 -3.56 -14.15
CA ARG A 22 -7.02 -2.82 -13.33
C ARG A 22 -6.39 -2.26 -12.04
N ILE A 23 -5.56 -3.06 -11.37
CA ILE A 23 -4.83 -2.63 -10.17
C ILE A 23 -3.75 -1.62 -10.55
N GLU A 24 -3.03 -1.83 -11.66
CA GLU A 24 -2.06 -0.85 -12.18
C GLU A 24 -2.73 0.48 -12.53
N ARG A 25 -3.90 0.43 -13.19
CA ARG A 25 -4.70 1.63 -13.45
C ARG A 25 -5.17 2.30 -12.16
N LEU A 26 -5.61 1.51 -11.19
CA LEU A 26 -5.99 2.01 -9.87
C LEU A 26 -4.82 2.70 -9.17
N TRP A 27 -3.61 2.13 -9.21
CA TRP A 27 -2.41 2.76 -8.65
C TRP A 27 -2.07 4.09 -9.33
N TYR A 28 -2.28 4.18 -10.64
CA TYR A 28 -2.17 5.45 -11.36
C TYR A 28 -3.19 6.47 -10.85
N ASP A 29 -4.45 6.06 -10.68
CA ASP A 29 -5.55 6.92 -10.23
C ASP A 29 -5.38 7.34 -8.74
N VAL A 30 -4.89 6.45 -7.87
CA VAL A 30 -4.47 6.74 -6.48
C VAL A 30 -3.39 7.83 -6.46
N THR A 31 -2.34 7.61 -7.26
CA THR A 31 -1.22 8.55 -7.36
C THR A 31 -1.70 9.90 -7.88
N HIS A 32 -2.57 9.93 -8.89
CA HIS A 32 -3.11 11.18 -9.43
C HIS A 32 -4.11 11.86 -8.49
N GLY A 33 -4.94 11.10 -7.79
CA GLY A 33 -6.04 11.59 -6.97
C GLY A 33 -5.58 12.25 -5.68
N PHE A 34 -4.77 11.55 -4.87
CA PHE A 34 -4.25 12.13 -3.63
C PHE A 34 -2.73 12.03 -3.49
N GLY A 35 -2.05 11.07 -4.12
CA GLY A 35 -0.60 10.89 -3.94
C GLY A 35 0.23 12.06 -4.45
N LYS A 36 -0.14 12.63 -5.61
CA LYS A 36 0.62 13.67 -6.32
C LYS A 36 0.78 14.95 -5.49
N LYS A 37 -0.26 15.36 -4.76
CA LYS A 37 -0.20 16.57 -3.93
C LYS A 37 0.84 16.43 -2.81
N TRP A 38 0.89 15.27 -2.17
CA TRP A 38 1.84 14.95 -1.10
C TRP A 38 3.25 14.77 -1.64
N LYS A 39 3.40 14.13 -2.80
CA LYS A 39 4.70 14.01 -3.49
C LYS A 39 5.29 15.39 -3.78
N VAL A 40 4.51 16.30 -4.38
CA VAL A 40 4.97 17.66 -4.68
C VAL A 40 5.30 18.41 -3.39
N PHE A 41 4.48 18.27 -2.35
CA PHE A 41 4.73 18.88 -1.04
C PHE A 41 6.05 18.39 -0.42
N PHE A 42 6.32 17.10 -0.39
CA PHE A 42 7.56 16.58 0.20
C PHE A 42 8.81 16.96 -0.62
N LEU A 43 8.71 16.98 -1.95
CA LEU A 43 9.80 17.49 -2.82
C LEU A 43 10.10 18.97 -2.56
N ASP A 44 9.07 19.79 -2.32
CA ASP A 44 9.22 21.18 -1.93
C ASP A 44 9.90 21.31 -0.55
N LEU A 45 9.53 20.46 0.41
CA LEU A 45 10.19 20.44 1.72
C LEU A 45 11.67 20.05 1.62
N GLU A 46 12.01 19.10 0.75
CA GLU A 46 13.39 18.66 0.51
C GLU A 46 14.22 19.78 -0.12
N THR A 47 13.68 20.42 -1.15
CA THR A 47 14.39 21.45 -1.92
C THR A 47 14.53 22.76 -1.14
N ASN A 48 13.47 23.20 -0.46
CA ASN A 48 13.36 24.57 0.07
C ASN A 48 13.33 24.65 1.60
N HIS A 49 13.02 23.57 2.31
CA HIS A 49 12.75 23.60 3.76
C HIS A 49 13.60 22.61 4.59
N GLY A 50 14.69 22.10 4.01
CA GLY A 50 15.70 21.34 4.74
C GLY A 50 15.25 19.95 5.21
N LEU A 51 14.21 19.38 4.59
CA LEU A 51 13.93 17.96 4.73
C LEU A 51 15.10 17.16 4.13
N ASN A 52 15.55 16.13 4.84
CA ASN A 52 16.59 15.23 4.38
C ASN A 52 16.05 13.80 4.46
N PRO A 53 15.78 13.14 3.32
CA PRO A 53 15.19 11.80 3.31
C PRO A 53 16.14 10.71 3.80
N THR A 54 17.45 10.97 3.92
CA THR A 54 18.39 9.98 4.47
C THR A 54 18.41 9.95 6.00
N ARG A 55 17.81 10.96 6.65
CA ARG A 55 17.75 11.06 8.11
C ARG A 55 16.47 10.45 8.64
N THR A 56 16.56 9.30 9.31
CA THR A 56 15.42 8.62 9.94
C THR A 56 14.61 9.52 10.88
N GLY A 57 15.26 10.41 11.63
CA GLY A 57 14.56 11.37 12.50
C GLY A 57 13.69 12.38 11.74
N HIS A 58 14.08 12.77 10.52
CA HIS A 58 13.24 13.63 9.67
C HIS A 58 12.03 12.86 9.12
N ILE A 59 12.22 11.59 8.73
CA ILE A 59 11.13 10.70 8.29
C ILE A 59 10.13 10.50 9.44
N TRP A 60 10.63 10.22 10.66
CA TRP A 60 9.79 10.12 11.85
C TRP A 60 8.99 11.40 12.09
N LEU A 61 9.62 12.58 11.98
CA LEU A 61 8.93 13.85 12.18
C LEU A 61 7.85 14.09 11.12
N LEU A 62 8.10 13.71 9.86
CA LEU A 62 7.06 13.75 8.81
C LEU A 62 5.88 12.84 9.15
N HIS A 63 6.15 11.62 9.63
CA HIS A 63 5.09 10.69 10.04
C HIS A 63 4.29 11.27 11.21
N HIS A 64 4.97 11.77 12.25
CA HIS A 64 4.33 12.37 13.42
C HIS A 64 3.40 13.52 13.05
N LEU A 65 3.82 14.39 12.12
CA LEU A 65 3.04 15.57 11.72
C LEU A 65 1.95 15.28 10.69
N PHE A 66 2.23 14.47 9.69
CA PHE A 66 1.42 14.39 8.47
C PHE A 66 0.80 13.02 8.21
N LEU A 67 1.22 11.94 8.87
CA LEU A 67 0.70 10.60 8.57
C LEU A 67 -0.82 10.51 8.75
N THR A 68 -1.36 11.07 9.85
CA THR A 68 -2.81 11.13 10.08
C THR A 68 -3.53 11.90 8.97
N SER A 69 -2.94 12.99 8.49
CA SER A 69 -3.49 13.78 7.38
C SER A 69 -3.45 13.03 6.05
N VAL A 70 -2.36 12.32 5.76
CA VAL A 70 -2.20 11.49 4.56
C VAL A 70 -3.21 10.35 4.58
N ASN A 71 -3.37 9.66 5.71
CA ASN A 71 -4.33 8.57 5.87
C ASN A 71 -5.77 9.05 5.69
N ARG A 72 -6.11 10.22 6.23
CA ARG A 72 -7.42 10.84 6.02
C ARG A 72 -7.66 11.16 4.54
N ASP A 73 -6.69 11.79 3.88
CA ASP A 73 -6.80 12.08 2.45
C ASP A 73 -6.96 10.81 1.59
N ALA A 74 -6.28 9.72 1.98
CA ALA A 74 -6.40 8.43 1.32
C ALA A 74 -7.80 7.82 1.53
N GLN A 75 -8.34 7.92 2.74
CA GLN A 75 -9.68 7.45 3.07
C GLN A 75 -10.76 8.24 2.33
N ASP A 76 -10.67 9.57 2.35
CA ASP A 76 -11.59 10.45 1.63
C ASP A 76 -11.56 10.16 0.12
N TRP A 77 -10.37 9.93 -0.44
CA TRP A 77 -10.23 9.52 -1.84
C TRP A 77 -10.86 8.15 -2.09
N ALA A 78 -10.65 7.16 -1.21
CA ALA A 78 -11.22 5.83 -1.35
C ALA A 78 -12.76 5.87 -1.31
N GLU A 79 -13.36 6.69 -0.45
CA GLU A 79 -14.81 6.88 -0.38
C GLU A 79 -15.37 7.54 -1.65
N ALA A 80 -14.69 8.57 -2.16
CA ALA A 80 -15.05 9.22 -3.42
C ALA A 80 -14.90 8.27 -4.61
N TRP A 81 -13.81 7.52 -4.68
CA TRP A 81 -13.57 6.52 -5.73
C TRP A 81 -14.63 5.42 -5.71
N ASN A 82 -14.96 4.89 -4.53
CA ASN A 82 -15.96 3.84 -4.38
C ASN A 82 -17.39 4.29 -4.75
N SER A 83 -17.66 5.59 -4.76
CA SER A 83 -18.97 6.16 -5.11
C SER A 83 -19.05 6.74 -6.52
N HIS A 84 -17.92 6.89 -7.24
CA HIS A 84 -17.94 7.41 -8.60
C HIS A 84 -18.65 6.44 -9.57
N GLN A 85 -19.19 6.94 -10.68
CA GLN A 85 -19.81 6.08 -11.68
C GLN A 85 -18.77 5.51 -12.64
N LEU A 86 -18.78 4.18 -12.82
CA LEU A 86 -17.98 3.50 -13.83
C LEU A 86 -18.84 3.26 -15.08
N THR A 87 -18.32 3.67 -16.23
CA THR A 87 -18.92 3.35 -17.53
C THR A 87 -18.25 2.10 -18.09
N VAL A 88 -18.90 0.95 -17.92
CA VAL A 88 -18.46 -0.31 -18.55
C VAL A 88 -19.19 -0.46 -19.88
N ARG A 89 -18.47 -0.82 -20.95
CA ARG A 89 -19.07 -1.01 -22.28
C ARG A 89 -20.25 -1.98 -22.19
N ARG A 90 -21.41 -1.56 -22.71
CA ARG A 90 -22.67 -2.33 -22.74
C ARG A 90 -23.32 -2.61 -21.38
N GLN A 91 -22.92 -1.92 -20.32
CA GLN A 91 -23.59 -1.98 -19.02
C GLN A 91 -24.06 -0.58 -18.59
N ARG A 92 -25.02 -0.54 -17.67
CA ARG A 92 -25.49 0.71 -17.04
C ARG A 92 -24.40 1.23 -16.12
N GLU A 93 -24.25 2.55 -16.07
CA GLU A 93 -23.36 3.23 -15.12
C GLU A 93 -23.72 2.86 -13.69
N ARG A 94 -22.73 2.39 -12.93
CA ARG A 94 -22.86 1.97 -11.53
C ARG A 94 -21.60 2.33 -10.78
N SER A 95 -21.71 2.58 -9.47
CA SER A 95 -20.53 2.79 -8.65
C SER A 95 -19.82 1.47 -8.30
N PRO A 96 -18.51 1.48 -8.01
CA PRO A 96 -17.83 0.30 -7.48
C PRO A 96 -18.55 -0.31 -6.28
N ARG A 97 -19.08 0.53 -5.39
CA ARG A 97 -19.89 0.09 -4.24
C ARG A 97 -21.17 -0.61 -4.67
N ASP A 98 -21.87 -0.09 -5.68
CA ASP A 98 -23.06 -0.75 -6.24
C ASP A 98 -22.70 -2.06 -6.92
N LEU A 99 -21.64 -2.09 -7.72
CA LEU A 99 -21.18 -3.30 -8.40
C LEU A 99 -20.81 -4.39 -7.39
N PHE A 100 -20.15 -4.03 -6.30
CA PHE A 100 -19.85 -4.95 -5.21
C PHE A 100 -21.13 -5.45 -4.52
N LEU A 101 -22.03 -4.55 -4.13
CA LEU A 101 -23.27 -4.91 -3.45
C LEU A 101 -24.17 -5.80 -4.32
N PHE A 102 -24.42 -5.42 -5.56
CA PHE A 102 -25.24 -6.20 -6.49
C PHE A 102 -24.54 -7.49 -6.90
N GLY A 103 -23.22 -7.49 -7.04
CA GLY A 103 -22.43 -8.71 -7.25
C GLY A 103 -22.65 -9.70 -6.12
N MET A 104 -22.52 -9.27 -4.86
CA MET A 104 -22.78 -10.14 -3.70
C MET A 104 -24.22 -10.66 -3.64
N LEU A 105 -25.20 -9.84 -4.03
CA LEU A 105 -26.62 -10.21 -3.98
C LEU A 105 -27.04 -11.14 -5.13
N CYS A 106 -26.50 -10.92 -6.33
CA CYS A 106 -26.90 -11.66 -7.53
C CYS A 106 -26.03 -12.91 -7.78
N GLU A 107 -24.75 -12.85 -7.39
CA GLU A 107 -23.74 -13.88 -7.70
C GLU A 107 -23.20 -14.56 -6.44
N GLY A 108 -23.74 -14.22 -5.27
CA GLY A 108 -23.31 -14.76 -3.99
C GLY A 108 -22.07 -14.06 -3.40
N PRO A 109 -21.74 -14.36 -2.14
CA PRO A 109 -20.65 -13.71 -1.41
C PRO A 109 -19.29 -14.14 -1.96
N ARG A 110 -18.68 -13.31 -2.79
CA ARG A 110 -17.30 -13.51 -3.24
C ARG A 110 -16.31 -12.89 -2.24
N GLY A 111 -15.32 -13.65 -1.79
CA GLY A 111 -14.27 -13.16 -0.88
C GLY A 111 -14.68 -13.01 0.60
N ILE A 112 -15.93 -13.34 0.96
CA ILE A 112 -16.43 -13.43 2.33
C ILE A 112 -16.64 -14.92 2.66
N SER A 113 -15.59 -15.73 2.47
CA SER A 113 -15.65 -17.18 2.70
C SER A 113 -15.57 -17.57 4.18
N THR A 114 -15.90 -16.68 5.11
CA THR A 114 -15.85 -16.99 6.55
C THR A 114 -17.17 -17.55 7.08
N PHE A 115 -18.30 -17.35 6.39
CA PHE A 115 -19.62 -17.64 6.97
C PHE A 115 -20.54 -18.54 6.14
N LEU A 116 -20.18 -18.86 4.90
CA LEU A 116 -20.98 -19.74 4.05
C LEU A 116 -20.06 -20.80 3.47
N THR A 117 -20.46 -22.05 3.61
CA THR A 117 -19.88 -23.18 2.86
C THR A 117 -19.92 -22.79 1.38
N PRO A 118 -18.78 -22.69 0.69
CA PRO A 118 -18.78 -22.35 -0.72
C PRO A 118 -19.69 -23.32 -1.47
N GLU A 119 -20.57 -22.81 -2.34
CA GLU A 119 -21.05 -23.65 -3.44
C GLU A 119 -19.81 -23.97 -4.26
N GLU A 120 -19.43 -25.25 -4.27
CA GLU A 120 -18.30 -25.75 -5.05
C GLU A 120 -18.66 -25.59 -6.53
N GLU A 121 -18.29 -24.45 -7.13
CA GLU A 121 -18.05 -24.43 -8.57
C GLU A 121 -16.92 -25.45 -8.81
N GLU A 122 -17.22 -26.52 -9.55
CA GLU A 122 -16.22 -27.48 -10.03
C GLU A 122 -15.28 -26.74 -10.99
N ILE A 123 -14.23 -26.13 -10.43
CA ILE A 123 -13.09 -25.66 -11.20
C ILE A 123 -12.32 -26.92 -11.60
N GLU A 124 -12.41 -27.30 -12.89
CA GLU A 124 -11.81 -28.53 -13.42
C GLU A 124 -10.31 -28.66 -13.11
N ASP A 125 -9.57 -27.55 -13.02
CA ASP A 125 -8.21 -27.53 -12.50
C ASP A 125 -7.84 -26.17 -11.86
N ILE A 126 -7.82 -26.13 -10.52
CA ILE A 126 -7.36 -24.96 -9.74
C ILE A 126 -5.89 -24.61 -10.09
N ASN A 127 -5.09 -25.59 -10.52
CA ASN A 127 -3.68 -25.38 -10.84
C ASN A 127 -3.47 -24.71 -12.20
N GLU A 128 -4.48 -24.69 -13.08
CA GLU A 128 -4.41 -24.09 -14.41
C GLU A 128 -5.08 -22.70 -14.44
N TYR A 129 -5.83 -22.35 -13.40
CA TYR A 129 -6.57 -21.10 -13.32
C TYR A 129 -5.66 -19.88 -13.20
N GLY A 130 -5.60 -19.07 -14.26
CA GLY A 130 -4.81 -17.84 -14.29
C GLY A 130 -3.36 -18.00 -14.79
N ILE A 131 -2.95 -19.22 -15.15
CA ILE A 131 -1.66 -19.50 -15.77
C ILE A 131 -1.83 -19.50 -17.29
N ASP A 132 -1.21 -18.54 -17.97
CA ASP A 132 -1.10 -18.59 -19.44
C ASP A 132 -0.01 -19.61 -19.82
N LEU A 133 -0.40 -20.89 -19.93
CA LEU A 133 0.51 -22.00 -20.22
C LEU A 133 1.32 -21.79 -21.50
N ALA A 134 0.74 -21.11 -22.50
CA ALA A 134 1.42 -20.80 -23.76
C ALA A 134 2.61 -19.86 -23.55
N VAL A 135 2.52 -18.99 -22.55
CA VAL A 135 3.57 -18.04 -22.17
C VAL A 135 4.61 -18.66 -21.24
N ASN A 136 4.18 -19.53 -20.32
CA ASN A 136 5.09 -20.16 -19.36
C ASN A 136 6.11 -21.12 -20.02
N GLN A 137 5.89 -21.45 -21.29
CA GLN A 137 6.79 -22.26 -22.11
C GLN A 137 7.76 -21.42 -22.97
N GLU A 138 7.70 -20.07 -22.92
CA GLU A 138 8.64 -19.25 -23.69
C GLU A 138 10.04 -19.24 -23.06
N PRO A 139 11.06 -19.75 -23.77
CA PRO A 139 12.40 -19.97 -23.21
C PRO A 139 13.12 -18.67 -22.83
N GLU A 140 12.85 -17.56 -23.52
CA GLU A 140 13.45 -16.25 -23.24
C GLU A 140 12.99 -15.68 -21.88
N LEU A 141 11.71 -15.89 -21.53
CA LEU A 141 11.13 -15.41 -20.28
C LEU A 141 11.59 -16.25 -19.10
N ILE A 142 11.67 -17.57 -19.29
CA ILE A 142 12.19 -18.50 -18.28
C ILE A 142 13.64 -18.16 -17.97
N ALA A 143 14.45 -17.85 -18.99
CA ALA A 143 15.84 -17.43 -18.79
C ALA A 143 15.94 -16.13 -17.98
N HIS A 144 15.13 -15.12 -18.32
CA HIS A 144 15.09 -13.84 -17.60
C HIS A 144 14.60 -13.99 -16.15
N LEU A 145 13.61 -14.87 -15.91
CA LEU A 145 13.11 -15.17 -14.58
C LEU A 145 14.20 -15.81 -13.70
N LEU A 146 14.87 -16.84 -14.21
CA LEU A 146 15.93 -17.57 -13.51
C LEU A 146 17.19 -16.72 -13.28
N GLU A 147 17.43 -15.71 -14.11
CA GLU A 147 18.52 -14.74 -13.93
C GLU A 147 18.25 -13.78 -12.76
N ASN A 148 17.01 -13.32 -12.61
CA ASN A 148 16.63 -12.36 -11.57
C ASN A 148 16.17 -13.01 -10.26
N ASN A 149 15.81 -14.30 -10.28
CA ASN A 149 15.37 -15.06 -9.11
C ASN A 149 16.22 -16.34 -8.98
N PRO A 150 17.50 -16.22 -8.57
CA PRO A 150 18.41 -17.36 -8.46
C PRO A 150 17.92 -18.42 -7.45
N ASP A 151 17.07 -18.05 -6.50
CA ASP A 151 16.46 -18.97 -5.53
C ASP A 151 15.46 -19.94 -6.16
N GLU A 152 14.86 -19.59 -7.32
CA GLU A 152 14.01 -20.51 -8.10
C GLU A 152 14.83 -21.58 -8.82
N ARG A 153 16.14 -21.38 -9.05
CA ARG A 153 17.03 -22.39 -9.66
C ARG A 153 17.36 -23.55 -8.73
N ALA A 154 17.31 -23.35 -7.41
CA ALA A 154 17.84 -24.30 -6.43
C ALA A 154 16.89 -25.47 -6.09
N GLY A 155 15.70 -25.51 -6.70
CA GLY A 155 14.82 -26.66 -6.64
C GLY A 155 13.90 -26.65 -5.43
N GLY A 156 12.61 -26.69 -5.72
CA GLY A 156 11.59 -27.01 -4.76
C GLY A 156 10.33 -27.38 -5.53
N THR A 157 10.28 -28.61 -6.08
CA THR A 157 9.03 -29.35 -5.99
C THR A 157 8.69 -29.35 -4.51
N SER A 158 7.84 -28.42 -4.08
CA SER A 158 7.21 -28.51 -2.79
C SER A 158 6.67 -29.93 -2.68
N ASN A 159 7.20 -30.73 -1.74
CA ASN A 159 6.62 -32.03 -1.39
C ASN A 159 5.22 -31.87 -0.74
N ASP A 160 4.70 -30.65 -0.71
CA ASP A 160 3.34 -30.35 -0.38
C ASP A 160 2.44 -30.79 -1.55
N PRO A 161 1.59 -31.82 -1.36
CA PRO A 161 0.69 -32.32 -2.40
C PRO A 161 -0.35 -31.29 -2.86
N PHE A 162 -0.40 -30.10 -2.24
CA PHE A 162 -1.30 -29.00 -2.59
C PHE A 162 -0.60 -27.78 -3.22
N ALA A 163 0.72 -27.80 -3.37
CA ALA A 163 1.46 -26.65 -3.90
C ALA A 163 1.68 -26.78 -5.41
N SER A 164 1.28 -25.74 -6.15
CA SER A 164 1.47 -25.66 -7.61
C SER A 164 2.95 -25.53 -7.98
N ALA A 165 3.34 -25.99 -9.17
CA ALA A 165 4.69 -25.84 -9.73
C ALA A 165 5.17 -24.37 -9.87
N SER A 166 4.26 -23.41 -9.64
CA SER A 166 4.44 -21.97 -9.76
C SER A 166 4.45 -21.23 -8.43
N THR A 167 4.29 -21.91 -7.30
CA THR A 167 4.31 -21.25 -5.98
C THR A 167 5.75 -21.00 -5.55
N PRO A 168 6.20 -19.75 -5.38
CA PRO A 168 7.57 -19.46 -4.94
C PRO A 168 7.82 -20.06 -3.55
N ALA A 169 9.01 -20.63 -3.35
CA ALA A 169 9.41 -21.19 -2.05
C ALA A 169 9.48 -20.12 -0.93
N ASN A 170 9.69 -18.86 -1.32
CA ASN A 170 9.68 -17.70 -0.43
C ASN A 170 8.75 -16.62 -1.00
N LEU A 171 7.82 -16.12 -0.19
CA LEU A 171 7.04 -14.94 -0.53
C LEU A 171 7.91 -13.69 -0.39
N SER A 172 7.73 -12.71 -1.27
CA SER A 172 8.36 -11.40 -1.13
C SER A 172 7.76 -10.68 0.09
N GLU A 173 8.41 -10.77 1.24
CA GLU A 173 8.07 -9.99 2.41
C GLU A 173 8.76 -8.63 2.35
N VAL A 174 7.98 -7.55 2.45
CA VAL A 174 8.51 -6.19 2.59
C VAL A 174 8.19 -5.72 4.01
N LEU A 175 9.18 -5.83 4.89
CA LEU A 175 9.07 -5.31 6.26
C LEU A 175 9.10 -3.77 6.22
N CYS A 176 7.97 -3.15 6.52
CA CYS A 176 7.83 -1.70 6.67
C CYS A 176 7.94 -1.31 8.15
N ASP A 177 9.14 -1.31 8.71
CA ASP A 177 9.34 -0.90 10.11
C ASP A 177 9.11 0.62 10.27
N PRO A 178 8.30 1.06 11.26
CA PRO A 178 8.12 2.48 11.51
C PRO A 178 9.45 3.10 11.95
N PRO A 179 9.77 4.34 11.50
CA PRO A 179 11.01 4.98 11.90
C PRO A 179 11.04 5.20 13.42
N ASN A 180 12.16 4.89 14.06
CA ASN A 180 12.32 5.07 15.51
C ASN A 180 12.22 6.55 15.90
N CYS A 181 11.48 6.84 16.96
CA CYS A 181 11.39 8.18 17.54
C CYS A 181 12.76 8.61 18.08
N PRO A 182 13.32 9.77 17.66
CA PRO A 182 14.61 10.25 18.14
C PRO A 182 14.54 10.96 19.50
N PHE A 183 13.36 11.13 20.09
CA PHE A 183 13.13 11.91 21.31
C PHE A 183 12.73 11.02 22.49
N THR A 184 13.12 11.45 23.69
CA THR A 184 12.55 10.90 24.93
C THR A 184 11.09 11.34 25.09
N PRO A 185 10.25 10.62 25.88
CA PRO A 185 8.85 10.99 26.06
C PRO A 185 8.63 12.42 26.58
N ALA A 186 9.52 12.92 27.45
CA ALA A 186 9.45 14.29 27.96
C ALA A 186 9.75 15.33 26.87
N GLN A 187 10.76 15.06 26.02
CA GLN A 187 11.09 15.92 24.88
C GLN A 187 9.98 15.94 23.83
N LEU A 188 9.31 14.79 23.62
CA LEU A 188 8.18 14.68 22.71
C LEU A 188 6.98 15.53 23.18
N GLN A 189 6.64 15.45 24.48
CA GLN A 189 5.58 16.29 25.05
C GLN A 189 5.89 17.78 24.89
N LEU A 190 7.15 18.18 25.10
CA LEU A 190 7.59 19.56 24.91
C LEU A 190 7.42 19.98 23.44
N LEU A 191 7.86 19.15 22.48
CA LEU A 191 7.68 19.39 21.05
C LEU A 191 6.19 19.62 20.71
N ASP A 192 5.31 18.73 21.16
CA ASP A 192 3.86 18.80 20.87
C ASP A 192 3.20 20.02 21.52
N GLN A 193 3.58 20.36 22.74
CA GLN A 193 3.09 21.54 23.45
C GLN A 193 3.50 22.83 22.71
N HIS A 194 4.77 22.95 22.32
CA HIS A 194 5.24 24.12 21.59
C HIS A 194 4.65 24.21 20.17
N LEU A 195 4.40 23.08 19.52
CA LEU A 195 3.78 23.04 18.19
C LEU A 195 2.32 23.50 18.23
N SER A 196 1.52 22.93 19.13
CA SER A 196 0.09 23.28 19.27
C SER A 196 -0.12 24.74 19.68
N ALA A 197 0.83 25.34 20.41
CA ALA A 197 0.79 26.75 20.78
C ALA A 197 1.16 27.70 19.62
N SER A 198 1.92 27.24 18.62
CA SER A 198 2.52 28.13 17.61
C SER A 198 1.94 27.99 16.21
N VAL A 199 1.35 26.84 15.86
CA VAL A 199 0.82 26.59 14.51
C VAL A 199 -0.49 25.82 14.57
N ASP A 200 -1.36 26.07 13.60
CA ASP A 200 -2.56 25.28 13.37
C ASP A 200 -2.21 23.92 12.75
N LEU A 201 -2.30 22.87 13.57
CA LEU A 201 -2.04 21.48 13.19
C LEU A 201 -3.21 20.82 12.43
N PHE A 202 -4.40 21.41 12.47
CA PHE A 202 -5.61 20.82 11.88
C PHE A 202 -5.89 21.33 10.46
N SER A 203 -5.12 22.32 9.99
CA SER A 203 -5.31 22.89 8.67
C SER A 203 -5.04 21.88 7.54
N CYS A 204 -5.95 21.85 6.56
CA CYS A 204 -5.76 21.09 5.32
C CYS A 204 -4.93 21.86 4.27
N ASN A 205 -4.56 23.11 4.55
CA ASN A 205 -3.83 23.96 3.61
C ASN A 205 -2.34 23.58 3.57
N MET A 206 -1.82 23.28 2.38
CA MET A 206 -0.41 22.90 2.20
C MET A 206 0.58 23.99 2.60
N ASN A 207 0.23 25.27 2.46
CA ASN A 207 1.09 26.36 2.93
C ASN A 207 1.16 26.42 4.46
N VAL A 208 0.05 26.13 5.15
CA VAL A 208 0.04 26.05 6.61
C VAL A 208 0.84 24.83 7.08
N ARG A 209 0.66 23.67 6.42
CA ARG A 209 1.46 22.45 6.70
C ARG A 209 2.96 22.68 6.48
N ARG A 210 3.35 23.48 5.48
CA ARG A 210 4.74 23.90 5.30
C ARG A 210 5.25 24.70 6.51
N SER A 211 4.46 25.64 7.02
CA SER A 211 4.80 26.39 8.24
C SER A 211 4.91 25.48 9.46
N VAL A 212 4.02 24.47 9.59
CA VAL A 212 4.10 23.43 10.63
C VAL A 212 5.44 22.70 10.55
N TRP A 213 5.83 22.24 9.35
CA TRP A 213 7.12 21.57 9.16
C TRP A 213 8.30 22.44 9.58
N VAL A 214 8.37 23.67 9.07
CA VAL A 214 9.48 24.59 9.36
C VAL A 214 9.58 24.83 10.87
N ARG A 215 8.45 25.04 11.52
CA ARG A 215 8.42 25.29 12.96
C ARG A 215 8.80 24.05 13.77
N ALA A 216 8.30 22.88 13.39
CA ALA A 216 8.63 21.61 14.02
C ALA A 216 10.13 21.31 13.91
N LEU A 217 10.73 21.54 12.74
CA LEU A 217 12.15 21.33 12.53
C LEU A 217 13.01 22.27 13.38
N GLN A 218 12.58 23.52 13.57
CA GLN A 218 13.24 24.47 14.48
C GLN A 218 13.19 24.01 15.93
N ILE A 219 12.01 23.61 16.42
CA ILE A 219 11.83 23.14 17.79
C ILE A 219 12.64 21.86 18.02
N ALA A 220 12.55 20.90 17.10
CA ALA A 220 13.32 19.66 17.14
C ALA A 220 14.83 19.90 17.26
N ARG A 221 15.37 20.85 16.48
CA ARG A 221 16.78 21.24 16.56
C ARG A 221 17.13 21.89 17.89
N GLY A 222 16.29 22.79 18.41
CA GLY A 222 16.52 23.44 19.70
C GLY A 222 16.48 22.46 20.88
N ILE A 223 15.60 21.45 20.84
CA ILE A 223 15.56 20.37 21.84
C ILE A 223 16.85 19.54 21.79
N GLN A 224 17.38 19.25 20.60
CA GLN A 224 18.64 18.51 20.45
C GLN A 224 19.87 19.30 20.90
N GLN A 225 19.82 20.64 20.80
CA GLN A 225 20.91 21.53 21.21
C GLN A 225 20.82 21.97 22.67
N GLY A 226 19.69 21.71 23.35
CA GLY A 226 19.47 22.07 24.75
C GLY A 226 18.98 23.51 24.98
N ASP A 227 18.61 24.23 23.92
CA ASP A 227 18.20 25.64 23.98
C ASP A 227 16.74 25.86 24.45
N ILE A 228 15.94 24.79 24.51
CA ILE A 228 14.49 24.85 24.83
C ILE A 228 14.18 24.04 26.11
N MET A 229 15.10 24.00 27.08
CA MET A 229 14.83 23.49 28.44
C MET A 229 14.38 24.61 29.38
#